data_AF-A0A1F5BTS7-F1
#
_entry.id   AF-A0A1F5BTS7-F1
#
_cell.length_a   1.000
_cell.length_b   1.000
_cell.length_c   1.000
_cell.angle_alpha   90.00
_cell.angle_beta   90.00
_cell.angle_gamma   90.00
#
_symmetry.space_group_name_H-M   'P 1'
#
loop_
_entity.id
_entity.type
_entity.pdbx_description
1 polymer ?
#
loop_
_entity_poly.entity_id
_entity_poly.type
_entity_poly.pdbx_seq_one_letter_code
_entity_poly.pdbx_strand_id
1 'polypeptide(L)'
;MKRTVYIAAFTFLGILLQFLAHAVFERWYIIRLVKDFDTYGLGLTWDQWFLVHHVAAVILFIAGAAFGFWQGRYWWPKLYDEQGNKRWKR
;
A
#
# COMPACT_ATOMS: atom_id res chain seq x y z
N MET A 1 -4.17 24.46 -6.16
CA MET A 1 -4.48 23.31 -7.05
C MET A 1 -3.29 22.37 -7.27
N LYS A 2 -2.11 22.85 -7.70
CA LYS A 2 -0.92 22.00 -7.96
C LYS A 2 -0.56 21.07 -6.79
N ARG A 3 -0.58 21.59 -5.56
CA ARG A 3 -0.34 20.82 -4.33
C ARG A 3 -1.33 19.67 -4.14
N THR A 4 -2.61 19.95 -4.31
CA THR A 4 -3.68 18.95 -4.16
C THR A 4 -3.53 17.84 -5.19
N VAL A 5 -3.29 18.18 -6.45
CA VAL A 5 -3.07 17.20 -7.53
C VAL A 5 -1.84 16.34 -7.24
N TYR A 6 -0.73 16.95 -6.80
CA TYR A 6 0.48 16.23 -6.44
C TYR A 6 0.24 15.23 -5.29
N ILE A 7 -0.40 15.66 -4.21
CA ILE A 7 -0.69 14.79 -3.06
C ILE A 7 -1.67 13.68 -3.46
N ALA A 8 -2.69 13.99 -4.27
CA ALA A 8 -3.63 13.00 -4.79
C ALA A 8 -2.91 11.95 -5.66
N ALA A 9 -2.00 12.38 -6.54
CA ALA A 9 -1.19 11.48 -7.36
C ALA A 9 -0.29 10.57 -6.50
N PHE A 10 0.33 11.10 -5.44
CA PHE A 10 1.11 10.30 -4.48
C PHE A 10 0.24 9.30 -3.71
N THR A 11 -0.98 9.70 -3.34
CA THR A 11 -1.96 8.81 -2.69
C THR A 11 -2.37 7.68 -3.62
N PHE A 12 -2.69 8.00 -4.87
CA PHE A 12 -3.01 7.01 -5.91
C PHE A 12 -1.83 6.08 -6.17
N LEU A 13 -0.60 6.60 -6.23
CA LEU A 13 0.61 5.79 -6.33
C LEU A 13 0.75 4.83 -5.15
N GLY A 14 0.50 5.29 -3.92
CA GLY A 14 0.51 4.43 -2.73
C GLY A 14 -0.50 3.29 -2.81
N ILE A 15 -1.68 3.54 -3.36
CA ILE A 15 -2.70 2.51 -3.63
C ILE A 15 -2.23 1.50 -4.68
N LEU A 16 -1.55 1.94 -5.74
CA LEU A 16 -0.99 1.05 -6.75
C LEU A 16 0.15 0.18 -6.18
N LEU A 17 1.05 0.80 -5.40
CA LEU A 17 2.17 0.08 -4.79
C LEU A 17 1.70 -0.96 -3.78
N GLN A 18 0.65 -0.68 -3.01
CA GLN A 18 0.13 -1.69 -2.09
C GLN A 18 -0.44 -2.91 -2.84
N PHE A 19 -1.07 -2.74 -4.02
CA PHE A 19 -1.55 -3.89 -4.80
C PHE A 19 -0.40 -4.79 -5.27
N LEU A 20 0.74 -4.20 -5.63
CA LEU A 20 1.95 -4.96 -5.94
C LEU A 20 2.47 -5.71 -4.71
N ALA A 21 2.53 -5.05 -3.55
CA ALA A 21 2.93 -5.69 -2.30
C ALA A 21 1.98 -6.82 -1.92
N HIS A 22 0.67 -6.59 -2.03
CA HIS A 22 -0.38 -7.54 -1.77
C HIS A 22 -0.17 -8.80 -2.62
N ALA A 23 -0.01 -8.67 -3.94
CA ALA A 23 0.19 -9.80 -4.84
C ALA A 23 1.44 -10.63 -4.49
N VAL A 24 2.52 -9.97 -4.04
CA VAL A 24 3.74 -10.66 -3.56
C VAL A 24 3.45 -11.45 -2.29
N PHE A 25 2.74 -10.86 -1.32
CA PHE A 25 2.35 -11.54 -0.09
C PHE A 25 1.41 -12.72 -0.35
N GLU A 26 0.37 -12.54 -1.16
CA GLU A 26 -0.56 -13.59 -1.57
C GLU A 26 0.16 -14.78 -2.17
N ARG A 27 1.01 -14.53 -3.18
CA ARG A 27 1.78 -15.60 -3.80
C ARG A 27 2.61 -16.35 -2.77
N TRP A 28 3.22 -15.65 -1.82
CA TRP A 28 4.06 -16.25 -0.79
C TRP A 28 3.29 -17.16 0.16
N TYR A 29 2.14 -16.73 0.71
CA TYR A 29 1.41 -17.54 1.70
C TYR A 29 0.46 -18.57 1.04
N ILE A 30 -0.17 -18.27 -0.10
CA ILE A 30 -1.08 -19.21 -0.78
C ILE A 30 -0.32 -20.45 -1.24
N ILE A 31 0.88 -20.29 -1.82
CA ILE A 31 1.71 -21.44 -2.23
C ILE A 31 2.01 -22.37 -1.04
N ARG A 32 2.21 -21.80 0.15
CA ARG A 32 2.46 -22.58 1.37
C ARG A 32 1.20 -23.30 1.84
N LEU A 33 0.09 -22.58 1.97
CA LEU A 33 -1.20 -23.15 2.39
C LEU A 33 -1.67 -24.27 1.47
N VAL A 34 -1.51 -24.12 0.16
CA VAL A 34 -1.90 -25.15 -0.82
C VAL A 34 -0.95 -26.35 -0.81
N LYS A 35 0.34 -26.14 -0.55
CA LYS A 35 1.33 -27.22 -0.53
C LYS A 35 1.14 -28.15 0.67
N ASP A 36 0.90 -27.58 1.85
CA ASP A 36 0.73 -28.32 3.09
C ASP A 36 -0.09 -27.48 4.08
N PHE A 37 -1.40 -27.68 4.04
CA PHE A 37 -2.31 -26.90 4.87
C PHE A 37 -2.20 -27.25 6.35
N ASP A 38 -1.90 -28.51 6.70
CA ASP A 38 -1.80 -28.93 8.09
C ASP A 38 -0.62 -28.23 8.79
N THR A 39 0.51 -28.06 8.07
CA THR A 39 1.67 -27.34 8.59
C THR A 39 1.49 -25.82 8.56
N TYR A 40 1.00 -25.26 7.46
CA TYR A 40 0.98 -23.81 7.24
C TYR A 40 -0.35 -23.13 7.60
N GLY A 41 -1.40 -23.90 7.88
CA GLY A 41 -2.73 -23.42 8.23
C GLY A 41 -2.83 -22.81 9.62
N LEU A 42 -1.81 -22.97 10.48
CA LEU A 42 -1.77 -22.42 11.84
C LEU A 42 -2.99 -22.81 12.70
N GLY A 43 -3.58 -23.98 12.45
CA GLY A 43 -4.80 -24.45 13.12
C GLY A 43 -6.08 -23.73 12.70
N LEU A 44 -6.02 -22.85 11.69
CA LEU A 44 -7.18 -22.19 11.10
C LEU A 44 -7.74 -23.03 9.94
N THR A 45 -9.04 -22.94 9.75
CA THR A 45 -9.74 -23.47 8.56
C THR A 45 -9.53 -22.57 7.35
N TRP A 46 -9.83 -23.07 6.15
CA TRP A 46 -9.79 -22.28 4.91
C TRP A 46 -10.68 -21.04 4.96
N ASP A 47 -11.88 -21.15 5.55
CA ASP A 47 -12.80 -20.03 5.71
C ASP A 47 -12.23 -18.93 6.62
N GLN A 48 -11.55 -19.33 7.70
CA GLN A 48 -10.85 -18.40 8.57
C GLN A 48 -9.67 -17.73 7.86
N TRP A 49 -8.90 -18.48 7.05
CA TRP A 49 -7.84 -17.89 6.22
C TRP A 49 -8.38 -16.91 5.19
N PHE A 50 -9.54 -17.18 4.60
CA PHE A 50 -10.20 -16.26 3.67
C PHE A 50 -10.59 -14.96 4.38
N LEU A 51 -11.14 -15.04 5.61
CA LEU A 51 -11.43 -13.88 6.44
C LEU A 51 -10.16 -13.07 6.77
N VAL A 52 -9.09 -13.76 7.20
CA VAL A 52 -7.80 -13.13 7.51
C VAL A 52 -7.25 -12.40 6.29
N HIS A 53 -7.27 -13.03 5.11
CA HIS A 53 -6.88 -12.42 3.86
C HIS A 53 -7.70 -11.15 3.57
N HIS A 54 -9.03 -11.21 3.69
CA HIS A 54 -9.90 -10.06 3.44
C HIS A 54 -9.59 -8.88 4.38
N VAL A 55 -9.41 -9.14 5.68
CA VAL A 55 -9.07 -8.11 6.66
C VAL A 55 -7.68 -7.54 6.39
N ALA A 56 -6.69 -8.38 6.12
CA ALA A 56 -5.33 -7.96 5.77
C ALA A 56 -5.30 -7.11 4.48
N ALA A 57 -6.09 -7.48 3.48
CA ALA A 57 -6.25 -6.73 2.24
C ALA A 57 -6.76 -5.30 2.47
N VAL A 58 -7.80 -5.15 3.30
CA VAL A 58 -8.36 -3.83 3.66
C VAL A 58 -7.34 -2.99 4.44
N ILE A 59 -6.67 -3.60 5.42
CA ILE A 59 -5.62 -2.92 6.20
C ILE A 59 -4.49 -2.46 5.28
N LEU A 60 -4.02 -3.31 4.37
CA LEU A 60 -2.94 -3.00 3.44
C LEU A 60 -3.35 -1.91 2.45
N PHE A 61 -4.60 -1.90 1.99
CA PHE A 61 -5.16 -0.85 1.15
C PHE A 61 -5.13 0.52 1.87
N ILE A 62 -5.64 0.57 3.09
CA ILE A 62 -5.65 1.79 3.92
C ILE A 62 -4.21 2.25 4.18
N ALA A 63 -3.31 1.34 4.53
CA ALA A 63 -1.90 1.62 4.77
C ALA A 63 -1.21 2.20 3.51
N GLY A 64 -1.47 1.63 2.32
CA GLY A 64 -0.95 2.13 1.05
C GLY A 64 -1.42 3.56 0.74
N ALA A 65 -2.73 3.82 0.89
CA ALA A 65 -3.28 5.17 0.71
C ALA A 65 -2.70 6.17 1.71
N ALA A 66 -2.66 5.81 3.00
CA ALA A 66 -2.11 6.66 4.06
C ALA A 66 -0.61 6.95 3.84
N PHE A 67 0.17 5.93 3.45
CA PHE A 67 1.58 6.07 3.11
C PHE A 67 1.77 7.03 1.92
N GLY A 68 1.02 6.83 0.83
CA GLY A 68 1.07 7.71 -0.33
C GLY A 68 0.76 9.17 0.03
N PHE A 69 -0.33 9.39 0.79
CA PHE A 69 -0.68 10.73 1.27
C PHE A 69 0.42 11.36 2.14
N TRP A 70 0.98 10.59 3.08
CA TRP A 70 2.07 11.05 3.94
C TRP A 70 3.31 11.43 3.13
N GLN A 71 3.71 10.60 2.17
CA GLN A 71 4.83 10.89 1.26
C GLN A 71 4.58 12.17 0.44
N GLY A 72 3.37 12.32 -0.14
CA GLY A 72 3.00 13.52 -0.89
C GLY A 72 3.11 14.79 -0.04
N ARG A 73 2.68 14.74 1.23
CA ARG A 73 2.82 15.89 2.15
C ARG A 73 4.28 16.14 2.56
N TYR A 74 5.05 15.08 2.78
CA TYR A 74 6.43 15.16 3.24
C TYR A 74 7.38 15.76 2.19
N TRP A 75 7.21 15.39 0.92
CA TRP A 75 8.08 15.85 -0.16
C TRP A 75 7.71 17.22 -0.71
N TRP A 76 6.43 17.62 -0.65
CA TRP A 76 5.98 18.90 -1.19
C TRP A 76 6.82 20.11 -0.74
N PRO A 77 6.99 20.42 0.56
CA PRO A 77 7.73 21.62 0.99
C PRO A 77 9.26 21.52 0.77
N LYS A 78 9.76 20.30 0.52
CA LYS A 78 11.19 20.07 0.21
C LYS A 78 11.51 20.35 -1.25
N LEU A 79 10.56 20.09 -2.14
CA LEU A 79 10.74 20.23 -3.58
C LEU A 79 10.16 21.54 -4.12
N TYR A 80 9.07 22.03 -3.54
CA TYR A 80 8.28 23.16 -4.04
C TYR A 80 8.10 24.27 -2.99
N ASP A 81 8.00 25.51 -3.46
CA ASP A 81 7.59 26.66 -2.66
C ASP A 81 6.06 26.69 -2.46
N GLU A 82 5.57 27.73 -1.78
CA GLU A 82 4.13 27.90 -1.50
C GLU A 82 3.31 28.13 -2.78
N GLN A 83 3.94 28.71 -3.81
CA GLN A 83 3.35 28.93 -5.13
C GLN A 83 3.41 27.68 -6.04
N GLY A 84 4.10 26.62 -5.60
CA GLY A 84 4.28 25.37 -6.33
C GLY A 84 5.39 25.40 -7.39
N ASN A 85 6.33 26.35 -7.31
CA ASN A 85 7.54 26.36 -8.13
C ASN A 85 8.63 25.53 -7.46
N LYS A 86 9.52 24.94 -8.27
CA LYS A 86 10.64 24.16 -7.74
C LYS A 86 11.57 25.08 -6.92
N ARG A 87 11.89 24.69 -5.69
CA ARG A 87 12.85 25.43 -4.84
C ARG A 87 14.27 25.37 -5.37
N TRP A 88 14.62 24.28 -6.04
CA TRP A 88 15.91 24.11 -6.70
C TRP A 88 15.76 24.60 -8.14
N LYS A 89 16.10 25.88 -8.36
CA LYS A 89 16.49 26.36 -9.69
C LYS A 89 17.97 26.01 -9.87
N ARG A 90 18.28 25.16 -10.85
CA ARG A 90 19.58 25.24 -11.53
C ARG A 90 19.54 26.43 -12.48
#